data_AF-A0A833RU22-F1
#
_entry.id   AF-A0A833RU22-F1
#
_cell.length_a   1.000
_cell.length_b   1.000
_cell.length_c   1.000
_cell.angle_alpha   90.00
_cell.angle_beta   90.00
_cell.angle_gamma   90.00
#
_symmetry.space_group_name_H-M   'P 1'
#
loop_
_entity.id
_entity.type
_entity.pdbx_description
1 polymer ?
#
loop_
_entity_poly.entity_id
_entity_poly.type
_entity_poly.pdbx_seq_one_letter_code
_entity_poly.pdbx_strand_id
1 'polypeptide(L)'
;MKFIVLALLCVVAYAAAQAEPEAIEEYQGSPRFRRDDSKGSVVVTATKPIGGPDRRPSLDIDYKQHIHEKNGWRTDAYGGMNIRSGQSAQPHGGLTFDRDFKNGHIGGFGGAQRFPGGRISPTFGVQGGFRFRRDVNDVESEEMGY
;
A
#
# COMPACT_ATOMS: atom_id res chain seq x y z
N MET A 1 28.89 -31.30 -48.38
CA MET A 1 27.64 -30.98 -47.65
C MET A 1 27.43 -31.81 -46.37
N LYS A 2 27.87 -33.08 -46.30
CA LYS A 2 27.69 -33.93 -45.09
C LYS A 2 28.56 -33.52 -43.87
N PHE A 3 29.75 -32.97 -44.09
CA PHE A 3 30.66 -32.57 -43.00
C PHE A 3 30.23 -31.31 -42.24
N ILE A 4 29.47 -30.41 -42.90
CA ILE A 4 28.98 -29.17 -42.28
C ILE A 4 27.87 -29.47 -41.27
N VAL A 5 27.00 -30.43 -41.59
CA VAL A 5 25.93 -30.88 -40.68
C VAL A 5 26.52 -31.52 -39.42
N LEU A 6 27.56 -32.35 -39.58
CA LEU A 6 28.24 -32.98 -38.44
C LEU A 6 28.92 -31.93 -37.52
N ALA A 7 29.58 -30.93 -38.11
CA ALA A 7 30.23 -29.87 -37.36
C ALA A 7 29.22 -29.02 -36.57
N LEU A 8 28.07 -28.67 -37.17
CA LEU A 8 27.00 -27.95 -36.48
C LEU A 8 26.39 -28.77 -35.33
N LEU A 9 26.22 -30.08 -35.51
CA LEU A 9 25.73 -30.97 -34.46
C LEU A 9 26.71 -31.06 -33.28
N CYS A 10 28.01 -31.09 -33.55
CA CYS A 10 29.04 -31.08 -32.51
C CYS A 10 29.06 -29.77 -31.71
N VAL A 11 28.86 -28.61 -32.36
CA VAL A 11 28.81 -27.31 -31.67
C VAL A 11 27.57 -27.19 -30.78
N VAL A 12 26.41 -27.66 -31.25
CA VAL A 12 25.17 -27.65 -30.45
C VAL A 12 25.29 -28.60 -29.25
N ALA A 13 25.87 -29.78 -29.44
CA ALA A 13 26.10 -30.74 -28.35
C ALA A 13 27.12 -30.21 -27.33
N TYR A 14 28.17 -29.53 -27.78
CA TYR A 14 29.17 -28.92 -26.89
C TYR A 14 28.58 -27.77 -26.06
N ALA A 15 27.72 -26.93 -26.67
CA ALA A 15 27.02 -25.86 -25.97
C ALA A 15 26.00 -26.41 -24.93
N ALA A 16 25.29 -27.49 -25.26
CA ALA A 16 24.35 -28.13 -24.34
C ALA A 16 25.04 -28.87 -23.18
N ALA A 17 26.29 -29.32 -23.36
CA ALA A 17 27.06 -29.99 -22.32
C ALA A 17 27.76 -29.03 -21.35
N GLN A 18 28.00 -27.77 -21.74
CA GLN A 18 28.48 -26.71 -20.85
C GLN A 18 27.37 -25.98 -20.09
N ALA A 19 26.11 -26.21 -20.47
CA ALA A 19 24.97 -25.80 -19.68
C ALA A 19 24.82 -26.79 -18.52
N GLU A 20 25.60 -26.57 -17.46
CA GLU A 20 25.27 -27.16 -16.17
C GLU A 20 23.82 -26.76 -15.85
N PRO A 21 22.95 -27.71 -15.43
CA PRO A 21 21.60 -27.36 -15.01
C PRO A 21 21.76 -26.48 -13.77
N GLU A 22 21.72 -25.17 -13.97
CA GLU A 22 21.65 -24.20 -12.89
C GLU A 22 20.45 -24.62 -12.04
N ALA A 23 20.77 -25.13 -10.85
CA ALA A 23 19.78 -25.53 -9.88
C ALA A 23 18.79 -24.38 -9.76
N ILE A 24 17.50 -24.68 -9.90
CA ILE A 24 16.44 -23.71 -9.64
C ILE A 24 16.56 -23.36 -8.17
N GLU A 25 17.33 -22.30 -7.89
CA GLU A 25 17.52 -21.77 -6.56
C GLU A 25 16.16 -21.18 -6.17
N GLU A 26 15.46 -21.90 -5.30
CA GLU A 26 14.18 -21.48 -4.74
C GLU A 26 14.42 -20.15 -3.99
N TYR A 27 14.14 -19.04 -4.68
CA TYR A 27 14.33 -17.69 -4.16
C TYR A 27 13.37 -17.46 -2.98
N GLN A 28 13.81 -17.85 -1.79
CA GLN A 28 13.20 -17.52 -0.51
C GLN A 28 13.76 -16.18 0.03
N GLY A 29 14.00 -15.21 -0.85
CA GLY A 29 14.28 -13.84 -0.46
C GLY A 29 12.97 -13.07 -0.38
N SER A 30 12.48 -12.71 0.81
CA SER A 30 11.51 -11.61 0.88
C SER A 30 12.22 -10.36 0.34
N PRO A 31 11.80 -9.78 -0.80
CA PRO A 31 12.53 -8.67 -1.40
C PRO A 31 12.57 -7.51 -0.40
N ARG A 32 13.77 -7.22 0.10
CA ARG A 32 14.04 -6.07 0.96
C ARG A 32 14.33 -4.89 0.06
N PHE A 33 13.29 -4.10 -0.22
CA PHE A 33 13.44 -2.83 -0.92
C PHE A 33 14.22 -1.84 -0.04
N ARG A 34 15.19 -1.15 -0.65
CA ARG A 34 15.85 0.00 -0.04
C ARG A 34 14.74 1.02 0.28
N ARG A 35 14.57 1.39 1.55
CA ARG A 35 13.70 2.53 1.89
C ARG A 35 14.41 3.78 1.42
N ASP A 36 14.05 4.22 0.22
CA ASP A 36 14.23 5.60 -0.18
C ASP A 36 13.44 6.48 0.80
N ASP A 37 13.74 7.78 0.89
CA ASP A 37 12.95 8.77 1.67
C ASP A 37 11.56 9.02 1.03
N SER A 38 11.03 7.98 0.40
CA SER A 38 9.81 7.93 -0.34
C SER A 38 8.66 8.34 0.56
N LYS A 39 7.95 9.36 0.09
CA LYS A 39 6.68 9.80 0.63
C LYS A 39 5.58 8.75 0.43
N GLY A 40 5.88 7.46 0.38
CA GLY A 40 4.91 6.42 0.13
C GLY A 40 5.33 5.07 0.69
N SER A 41 4.34 4.23 0.98
CA SER A 41 4.52 2.89 1.51
C SER A 41 3.74 1.91 0.65
N VAL A 42 4.41 0.82 0.26
CA VAL A 42 3.76 -0.36 -0.34
C VAL A 42 3.76 -1.46 0.71
N VAL A 43 2.61 -2.09 0.93
CA VAL A 43 2.44 -3.26 1.79
C VAL A 43 1.93 -4.41 0.93
N VAL A 44 2.66 -5.53 0.96
CA VAL A 44 2.24 -6.75 0.27
C VAL A 44 2.09 -7.84 1.32
N THR A 45 0.88 -8.36 1.46
CA THR A 45 0.54 -9.42 2.42
C THR A 45 0.04 -10.64 1.68
N ALA A 46 0.82 -11.72 1.68
CA ALA A 46 0.39 -13.01 1.14
C ALA A 46 0.10 -13.96 2.30
N THR A 47 -1.07 -14.61 2.27
CA THR A 47 -1.45 -15.61 3.28
C THR A 47 -1.86 -16.88 2.58
N LYS A 48 -1.16 -17.98 2.89
CA LYS A 48 -1.52 -19.33 2.41
C LYS A 48 -1.79 -20.20 3.65
N PRO A 49 -3.07 -20.41 4.03
CA PRO A 49 -3.39 -21.31 5.12
C PRO A 49 -2.97 -22.76 4.76
N ILE A 50 -2.22 -23.41 5.65
CA ILE A 50 -1.60 -24.73 5.43
C ILE A 50 -2.47 -25.86 6.03
N GLY A 51 -3.50 -25.52 6.81
CA GLY A 51 -4.43 -26.45 7.43
C GLY A 51 -5.76 -25.79 7.79
N GLY A 52 -6.77 -26.60 8.12
CA GLY A 52 -8.13 -26.15 8.44
C GLY A 52 -9.15 -26.33 7.29
N PRO A 53 -10.45 -26.10 7.57
CA PRO A 53 -11.54 -26.26 6.60
C PRO A 53 -11.48 -25.27 5.43
N ASP A 54 -10.98 -24.04 5.68
CA ASP A 54 -10.79 -23.01 4.66
C ASP A 54 -9.31 -22.93 4.25
N ARG A 55 -9.02 -23.30 2.99
CA ARG A 55 -7.66 -23.33 2.41
C ARG A 55 -7.43 -22.28 1.34
N ARG A 56 -8.20 -21.19 1.36
CA ARG A 56 -8.17 -20.18 0.29
C ARG A 56 -6.95 -19.27 0.50
N PRO A 57 -5.97 -19.25 -0.41
CA PRO A 57 -4.91 -18.25 -0.35
C PRO A 57 -5.49 -16.86 -0.61
N SER A 58 -4.88 -15.86 0.02
CA SER A 58 -5.16 -14.45 -0.21
C SER A 58 -3.88 -13.66 -0.46
N LEU A 59 -3.97 -12.66 -1.31
CA LEU A 59 -2.93 -11.69 -1.59
C LEU A 59 -3.53 -10.29 -1.42
N ASP A 60 -2.89 -9.47 -0.61
CA ASP A 60 -3.23 -8.08 -0.38
C ASP A 60 -2.07 -7.22 -0.84
N ILE A 61 -2.36 -6.19 -1.62
CA ILE A 61 -1.38 -5.22 -2.10
C ILE A 61 -1.98 -3.85 -1.82
N ASP A 62 -1.38 -3.11 -0.89
CA ASP A 62 -1.80 -1.76 -0.54
C ASP A 62 -0.67 -0.78 -0.80
N TYR A 63 -1.02 0.38 -1.31
CA TYR A 63 -0.15 1.50 -1.55
C TYR A 63 -0.74 2.74 -0.88
N LYS A 64 0.10 3.47 -0.17
CA LYS A 64 -0.22 4.78 0.37
C LYS A 64 0.86 5.76 -0.05
N GLN A 65 0.47 6.93 -0.53
CA GLN A 65 1.37 8.00 -0.91
C GLN A 65 0.96 9.29 -0.22
N HIS A 66 1.88 9.86 0.52
CA HIS A 66 1.81 11.19 1.06
C HIS A 66 2.15 12.21 -0.05
N ILE A 67 1.18 13.03 -0.43
CA ILE A 67 1.30 13.97 -1.54
C ILE A 67 1.88 15.30 -1.04
N HIS A 68 1.24 15.87 -0.02
CA HIS A 68 1.57 17.20 0.46
C HIS A 68 1.35 17.32 1.97
N GLU A 69 2.36 17.86 2.67
CA GLU A 69 2.23 18.32 4.05
C GLU A 69 2.89 19.69 4.21
N LYS A 70 2.11 20.71 4.58
CA LYS A 70 2.61 22.06 4.90
C LYS A 70 1.55 22.88 5.61
N ASN A 71 1.96 23.67 6.60
CA ASN A 71 1.09 24.62 7.31
C ASN A 71 -0.20 23.96 7.86
N GLY A 72 -0.07 22.75 8.42
CA GLY A 72 -1.20 21.97 8.94
C GLY A 72 -2.06 21.29 7.88
N TRP A 73 -1.84 21.53 6.58
CA TRP A 73 -2.47 20.73 5.53
C TRP A 73 -1.74 19.41 5.35
N ARG A 74 -2.51 18.34 5.17
CA ARG A 74 -2.07 16.99 4.84
C ARG A 74 -2.94 16.45 3.71
N THR A 75 -2.32 15.83 2.71
CA THR A 75 -3.03 15.16 1.62
C THR A 75 -2.35 13.84 1.31
N ASP A 76 -3.11 12.75 1.42
CA ASP A 76 -2.66 11.40 1.13
C ASP A 76 -3.50 10.80 0.00
N ALA A 77 -2.87 9.99 -0.85
CA ALA A 77 -3.53 9.05 -1.75
C ALA A 77 -3.30 7.62 -1.25
N TYR A 78 -4.28 6.76 -1.47
CA TYR A 78 -4.14 5.34 -1.21
C TYR A 78 -4.82 4.53 -2.30
N GLY A 79 -4.35 3.32 -2.51
CA GLY A 79 -4.89 2.39 -3.48
C GLY A 79 -4.40 1.00 -3.17
N GLY A 80 -5.23 0.02 -3.41
CA GLY A 80 -4.87 -1.36 -3.10
C GLY A 80 -5.74 -2.33 -3.84
N MET A 81 -5.43 -3.61 -3.64
CA MET A 81 -6.09 -4.72 -4.29
C MET A 81 -6.03 -5.93 -3.38
N ASN A 82 -7.22 -6.46 -3.06
CA ASN A 82 -7.35 -7.74 -2.38
C ASN A 82 -7.72 -8.83 -3.40
N ILE A 83 -6.96 -9.92 -3.41
CA ILE A 83 -7.23 -11.11 -4.21
C ILE A 83 -7.44 -12.27 -3.25
N ARG A 84 -8.56 -12.98 -3.41
CA ARG A 84 -8.84 -14.22 -2.68
C ARG A 84 -9.14 -15.32 -3.67
N SER A 85 -8.65 -16.53 -3.40
CA SER A 85 -8.97 -17.69 -4.23
C SER A 85 -10.48 -17.90 -4.34
N GLY A 86 -10.99 -18.02 -5.57
CA GLY A 86 -12.42 -18.15 -5.85
C GLY A 86 -13.22 -16.84 -5.80
N GLN A 87 -12.56 -15.68 -5.72
CA GLN A 87 -13.18 -14.36 -5.82
C GLN A 87 -12.44 -13.50 -6.86
N SER A 88 -13.14 -12.54 -7.46
CA SER A 88 -12.50 -11.52 -8.29
C SER A 88 -11.59 -10.62 -7.46
N ALA A 89 -10.55 -10.07 -8.10
CA ALA A 89 -9.75 -9.02 -7.49
C ALA A 89 -10.63 -7.83 -7.11
N GLN A 90 -10.46 -7.33 -5.89
CA GLN A 90 -11.18 -6.20 -5.33
C GLN A 90 -10.22 -5.01 -5.20
N PRO A 91 -10.01 -4.24 -6.29
CA PRO A 91 -9.26 -3.00 -6.19
C PRO A 91 -10.07 -1.97 -5.40
N HIS A 92 -9.37 -1.19 -4.60
CA HIS A 92 -9.90 -0.04 -3.88
C HIS A 92 -8.90 1.11 -3.96
N GLY A 93 -9.37 2.33 -3.72
CA GLY A 93 -8.48 3.47 -3.64
C GLY A 93 -9.22 4.76 -3.36
N GLY A 94 -8.46 5.77 -2.96
CA GLY A 94 -9.00 7.03 -2.54
C GLY A 94 -7.95 8.06 -2.17
N LEU A 95 -8.45 9.17 -1.65
CA LEU A 95 -7.72 10.35 -1.25
C LEU A 95 -8.23 10.77 0.12
N THR A 96 -7.33 11.28 0.95
CA THR A 96 -7.67 11.97 2.19
C THR A 96 -7.04 13.35 2.18
N PHE A 97 -7.76 14.31 2.74
CA PHE A 97 -7.28 15.66 2.97
C PHE A 97 -7.61 16.05 4.40
N ASP A 98 -6.62 16.57 5.11
CA ASP A 98 -6.78 17.03 6.48
C ASP A 98 -6.11 18.40 6.61
N ARG A 99 -6.65 19.25 7.47
CA ARG A 99 -6.14 20.56 7.79
C ARG A 99 -6.27 20.82 9.28
N ASP A 100 -5.12 20.99 9.91
CA ASP A 100 -5.01 21.37 11.30
C ASP A 100 -4.97 22.89 11.48
N PHE A 101 -5.58 23.37 12.55
CA PHE A 101 -5.53 24.75 13.02
C PHE A 101 -5.24 24.79 14.53
N LYS A 102 -4.96 25.98 15.07
CA LYS A 102 -4.57 26.18 16.48
C LYS A 102 -5.52 25.52 17.50
N ASN A 103 -6.82 25.45 17.18
CA ASN A 103 -7.87 24.98 18.10
C ASN A 103 -8.73 23.86 17.50
N GLY A 104 -8.29 23.17 16.45
CA GLY A 104 -9.10 22.11 15.85
C GLY A 104 -8.49 21.55 14.58
N HIS A 105 -9.24 20.66 13.93
CA HIS A 105 -8.90 20.08 12.64
C HIS A 105 -10.16 19.93 11.80
N ILE A 106 -10.01 19.98 10.48
CA ILE A 106 -11.03 19.57 9.52
C ILE A 106 -10.38 18.68 8.49
N GLY A 107 -11.10 17.68 8.03
CA GLY A 107 -10.63 16.81 6.98
C GLY A 107 -11.78 16.16 6.25
N GLY A 108 -11.42 15.38 5.25
CA GLY A 108 -12.33 14.57 4.50
C GLY A 108 -11.60 13.52 3.71
N PHE A 109 -12.38 12.59 3.21
CA PHE A 109 -11.89 11.48 2.45
C PHE A 109 -12.87 11.16 1.33
N GLY A 110 -12.34 10.59 0.26
CA GLY A 110 -13.11 10.09 -0.86
C GLY A 110 -12.40 8.89 -1.46
N GLY A 111 -13.15 7.89 -1.89
CA GLY A 111 -12.60 6.68 -2.47
C GLY A 111 -13.67 5.81 -3.10
N ALA A 112 -13.24 4.71 -3.70
CA ALA A 112 -14.12 3.72 -4.27
C ALA A 112 -13.49 2.33 -4.16
N GLN A 113 -14.35 1.32 -4.02
CA GLN A 113 -13.96 -0.09 -4.08
C GLN A 113 -14.78 -0.81 -5.15
N ARG A 114 -14.13 -1.69 -5.91
CA ARG A 114 -14.80 -2.58 -6.87
C ARG A 114 -15.14 -3.90 -6.18
N PHE A 115 -16.42 -4.24 -6.16
CA PHE A 115 -16.92 -5.48 -5.62
C PHE A 115 -16.95 -6.61 -6.66
N PRO A 116 -17.05 -7.88 -6.22
CA PRO A 116 -17.30 -9.01 -7.11
C PRO A 116 -18.50 -8.75 -8.03
N GLY A 117 -18.36 -9.08 -9.31
CA GLY A 117 -19.37 -8.73 -10.33
C GLY A 117 -19.23 -7.32 -10.92
N GLY A 118 -18.18 -6.58 -10.55
CA GLY A 118 -17.75 -5.36 -11.25
C GLY A 118 -18.44 -4.07 -10.81
N ARG A 119 -19.32 -4.13 -9.80
CA ARG A 119 -19.97 -2.95 -9.21
C ARG A 119 -18.94 -2.09 -8.48
N ILE A 120 -19.05 -0.78 -8.64
CA ILE A 120 -18.22 0.21 -7.94
C ILE A 120 -19.02 0.79 -6.78
N SER A 121 -18.44 0.76 -5.58
CA SER A 121 -19.02 1.38 -4.38
C SER A 121 -18.18 2.59 -3.98
N PRO A 122 -18.66 3.81 -4.25
CA PRO A 122 -17.99 5.01 -3.80
C PRO A 122 -18.23 5.23 -2.30
N THR A 123 -17.25 5.82 -1.62
CA THR A 123 -17.33 6.24 -0.23
C THR A 123 -16.70 7.62 -0.09
N PHE A 124 -17.36 8.53 0.60
CA PHE A 124 -16.80 9.84 0.91
C PHE A 124 -17.33 10.32 2.25
N GLY A 125 -16.58 11.22 2.88
CA GLY A 125 -16.95 11.77 4.17
C GLY A 125 -16.12 12.99 4.51
N VAL A 126 -16.61 13.70 5.52
CA VAL A 126 -15.93 14.83 6.14
C VAL A 126 -15.85 14.57 7.64
N GLN A 127 -14.76 14.99 8.25
CA GLN A 127 -14.52 14.86 9.69
C GLN A 127 -13.92 16.15 10.22
N GLY A 128 -14.11 16.44 11.49
CA GLY A 128 -13.50 17.62 12.09
C GLY A 128 -13.83 17.71 13.57
N GLY A 129 -12.99 18.44 14.29
CA GLY A 129 -13.14 18.63 15.73
C GLY A 129 -12.61 19.99 16.15
N PHE A 130 -13.27 20.59 17.14
CA PHE A 130 -12.86 21.85 17.74
C PHE A 130 -12.59 21.64 19.24
N ARG A 131 -11.53 22.27 19.75
CA ARG A 131 -11.16 22.26 21.15
C ARG A 131 -11.36 23.66 21.73
N PHE A 132 -12.27 23.76 22.69
CA PHE A 132 -12.47 24.96 23.48
C PHE A 132 -11.39 25.05 24.56
N ARG A 133 -10.82 26.25 24.74
CA ARG A 133 -10.00 26.58 25.91
C ARG A 133 -10.89 27.37 26.87
N ARG A 134 -10.84 27.07 28.16
CA ARG A 134 -11.45 27.91 29.20
C ARG A 134 -10.33 28.78 29.73
N ASP A 135 -10.42 30.09 29.54
CA ASP A 135 -9.52 31.02 30.21
C ASP A 135 -9.98 31.08 31.69
N VAL A 136 -9.10 30.70 32.62
CA VAL A 136 -9.38 30.62 34.08
C VAL A 136 -8.77 31.82 34.81
N ASN A 137 -8.52 32.93 34.11
CA ASN A 137 -7.96 34.14 34.71
C ASN A 137 -8.87 35.30 34.34
N ASP A 138 -9.71 35.75 35.29
CA ASP A 138 -10.27 37.11 35.40
C ASP A 138 -11.29 37.16 36.56
N VAL A 139 -10.93 36.68 37.76
CA VAL A 139 -11.77 36.85 38.97
C VAL A 139 -10.97 37.40 40.17
N GLU A 140 -9.64 37.55 40.10
CA GLU A 140 -8.84 37.90 41.30
C GLU A 140 -8.18 39.29 41.30
N SER A 141 -8.37 40.15 40.29
CA SER A 141 -7.65 41.44 40.21
C SER A 141 -8.50 42.71 40.35
N GLU A 142 -9.81 42.63 40.61
CA GLU A 142 -10.66 43.83 40.79
C GLU A 142 -11.02 44.17 42.26
N GLU A 143 -10.57 43.40 43.27
CA GLU A 143 -11.02 43.60 44.65
C GLU A 143 -10.01 44.17 45.66
N MET A 144 -8.86 44.69 45.22
CA MET A 144 -7.92 45.40 46.13
C MET A 144 -7.45 46.74 45.57
N GLY A 145 -8.38 47.68 45.49
CA GLY A 145 -8.10 49.11 45.46
C GLY A 145 -8.60 49.77 46.75
N TYR A 146 -7.76 49.82 47.79
CA TYR A 146 -7.76 50.80 48.89
C TYR A 146 -6.36 50.94 49.47
#